data_AF-A0A1Q9DR59-F1
#
_entry.id   AF-A0A1Q9DR59-F1
#
_cell.length_a   1.000
_cell.length_b   1.000
_cell.length_c   1.000
_cell.angle_alpha   90.00
_cell.angle_beta   90.00
_cell.angle_gamma   90.00
#
_symmetry.space_group_name_H-M   'P 1'
#
loop_
_entity.id
_entity.type
_entity.pdbx_description
1 polymer ?
#
loop_
_entity_poly.entity_id
_entity_poly.type
_entity_poly.pdbx_seq_one_letter_code
_entity_poly.pdbx_strand_id
1 'polypeptide(L)'
;MPGGSVECRLDNASDLVSVLAALTLREKDQKNQSVVCVASGNGLKFTAQSSGKDVAVLGWIFKDAFAEYSFHSSNDEDLVLKLPVAPLLSCLTIFTERAALMLSHVAQGLTCRNRPLLHGQSHAASHRRYG
;
A
#
# COMPACT_ATOMS: atom_id res chain seq x y z
N MET A 1 -7.69 17.06 15.13
CA MET A 1 -8.14 15.90 14.35
C MET A 1 -7.16 14.77 14.64
N PRO A 2 -7.54 13.71 15.37
CA PRO A 2 -6.67 12.56 15.53
C PRO A 2 -6.64 11.84 14.16
N GLY A 3 -5.63 12.13 13.36
CA GLY A 3 -5.49 11.59 12.01
C GLY A 3 -4.30 10.65 11.97
N GLY A 4 -4.57 9.36 11.84
CA GLY A 4 -3.52 8.39 11.51
C GLY A 4 -3.03 8.62 10.08
N SER A 5 -1.77 8.35 9.82
CA SER A 5 -1.20 8.33 8.47
C SER A 5 -0.31 7.11 8.28
N VAL A 6 -0.30 6.60 7.07
CA VAL A 6 0.61 5.52 6.66
C VAL A 6 1.21 5.87 5.33
N GLU A 7 2.52 5.67 5.21
CA GLU A 7 3.26 5.76 3.94
C GLU A 7 4.16 4.54 3.85
N CYS A 8 4.09 3.82 2.73
CA CYS A 8 4.91 2.64 2.55
C CYS A 8 5.32 2.43 1.09
N ARG A 9 6.53 1.90 0.90
CA ARG A 9 7.13 1.59 -0.40
C ARG A 9 7.34 0.11 -0.58
N LEU A 10 6.84 -0.42 -1.68
CA LEU A 10 7.21 -1.74 -2.18
C LEU A 10 8.13 -1.55 -3.37
N ASP A 11 9.24 -2.28 -3.44
CA ASP A 11 10.09 -2.28 -4.63
C ASP A 11 9.46 -3.07 -5.79
N ASN A 12 8.49 -3.94 -5.46
CA ASN A 12 7.81 -4.79 -6.40
C ASN A 12 6.28 -4.76 -6.17
N ALA A 13 5.53 -4.22 -7.14
CA ALA A 13 4.08 -4.16 -7.08
C ALA A 13 3.44 -5.57 -7.06
N SER A 14 4.14 -6.61 -7.52
CA SER A 14 3.64 -7.99 -7.52
C SER A 14 3.21 -8.48 -6.13
N ASP A 15 3.87 -8.02 -5.08
CA ASP A 15 3.59 -8.47 -3.71
C ASP A 15 2.19 -8.03 -3.28
N LEU A 16 1.86 -6.76 -3.53
CA LEU A 16 0.53 -6.23 -3.26
C LEU A 16 -0.52 -6.85 -4.19
N VAL A 17 -0.20 -7.02 -5.47
CA VAL A 17 -1.09 -7.69 -6.44
C VAL A 17 -1.44 -9.10 -5.96
N SER A 18 -0.45 -9.87 -5.54
CA SER A 18 -0.64 -11.25 -5.06
C SER A 18 -1.56 -11.30 -3.84
N VAL A 19 -1.36 -10.40 -2.88
CA VAL A 19 -2.23 -10.28 -1.70
C VAL A 19 -3.66 -9.92 -2.09
N LEU A 20 -3.86 -8.89 -2.92
CA LEU A 20 -5.19 -8.45 -3.35
C LEU A 20 -5.91 -9.51 -4.20
N ALA A 21 -5.18 -10.22 -5.06
CA ALA A 21 -5.72 -11.33 -5.84
C ALA A 21 -6.18 -12.47 -4.93
N ALA A 22 -5.40 -12.84 -3.91
CA ALA A 22 -5.78 -13.88 -2.94
C ALA A 22 -7.03 -13.52 -2.11
N LEU A 23 -7.26 -12.23 -1.89
CA LEU A 23 -8.43 -11.71 -1.18
C LEU A 23 -9.67 -11.55 -2.07
N THR A 24 -9.55 -11.77 -3.39
CA THR A 24 -10.66 -11.62 -4.32
C THR A 24 -11.58 -12.85 -4.22
N LEU A 25 -12.74 -12.68 -3.58
CA LEU A 25 -13.73 -13.75 -3.43
C LEU A 25 -14.63 -13.77 -4.66
N ARG A 26 -14.99 -14.97 -5.14
CA ARG A 26 -15.85 -15.12 -6.33
C ARG A 26 -17.32 -14.93 -5.96
N GLU A 27 -17.69 -13.67 -5.73
CA GLU A 27 -19.07 -13.28 -5.45
C GLU A 27 -19.74 -12.64 -6.68
N LYS A 28 -21.07 -12.55 -6.66
CA LYS A 28 -21.88 -12.05 -7.76
C LYS A 28 -21.53 -10.61 -8.18
N ASP A 29 -20.98 -9.81 -7.26
CA ASP A 29 -20.63 -8.39 -7.45
C ASP A 29 -19.14 -8.10 -7.22
N GLN A 30 -18.25 -8.84 -7.89
CA GLN A 30 -16.79 -8.61 -7.80
C GLN A 30 -16.33 -7.17 -8.06
N LYS A 31 -17.05 -6.42 -8.92
CA LYS A 31 -16.69 -5.02 -9.25
C LYS A 31 -16.75 -4.08 -8.05
N ASN A 32 -17.59 -4.38 -7.06
CA ASN A 32 -17.75 -3.57 -5.85
C ASN A 32 -17.06 -4.19 -4.63
N GLN A 33 -16.27 -5.25 -4.84
CA GLN A 33 -15.56 -5.89 -3.74
C GLN A 33 -14.55 -4.92 -3.13
N SER A 34 -14.59 -4.82 -1.80
CA SER A 34 -13.65 -4.04 -1.01
C SER A 34 -13.07 -4.90 0.10
N VAL A 35 -11.83 -4.59 0.47
CA VAL A 35 -11.13 -5.26 1.56
C VAL A 35 -10.85 -4.27 2.68
N VAL A 36 -10.92 -4.75 3.91
CA VAL A 36 -10.50 -3.98 5.07
C VAL A 36 -8.98 -4.08 5.16
N CYS A 37 -8.31 -2.94 5.14
CA CYS A 37 -6.87 -2.82 5.36
C CYS A 37 -6.64 -2.12 6.71
N VAL A 38 -5.93 -2.75 7.62
CA VAL A 38 -5.53 -2.20 8.91
C VAL A 38 -4.04 -1.92 8.86
N ALA A 39 -3.65 -0.65 8.96
CA ALA A 39 -2.27 -0.23 9.06
C ALA A 39 -1.90 0.00 10.53
N SER A 40 -0.75 -0.55 10.94
CA SER A 40 -0.23 -0.44 12.31
C SER A 40 1.28 -0.29 12.31
N GLY A 41 1.91 -0.23 13.49
CA GLY A 41 3.37 -0.24 13.61
C GLY A 41 4.05 -1.51 13.06
N ASN A 42 3.29 -2.58 12.81
CA ASN A 42 3.83 -3.87 12.35
C ASN A 42 3.65 -4.13 10.85
N GLY A 43 2.94 -3.26 10.12
CA GLY A 43 2.69 -3.39 8.69
C GLY A 43 1.22 -3.27 8.33
N LEU A 44 0.83 -3.92 7.22
CA LEU A 44 -0.51 -3.86 6.66
C LEU A 44 -1.23 -5.21 6.77
N LYS A 45 -2.45 -5.17 7.33
CA LYS A 45 -3.37 -6.28 7.42
C LYS A 45 -4.55 -6.14 6.49
N PHE A 46 -4.73 -7.08 5.59
CA PHE A 46 -5.87 -7.13 4.70
C PHE A 46 -6.83 -8.24 5.11
N THR A 47 -8.13 -7.96 5.11
CA THR A 47 -9.18 -8.92 5.44
C THR A 47 -10.31 -8.81 4.42
N ALA A 48 -10.68 -9.96 3.86
CA ALA A 48 -11.88 -10.15 3.05
C ALA A 48 -12.77 -11.17 3.77
N GLN A 49 -14.08 -10.96 3.75
CA GLN A 49 -15.05 -11.91 4.28
C GLN A 49 -16.15 -12.11 3.26
N SER A 50 -16.61 -13.35 3.10
CA SER A 50 -17.74 -13.66 2.23
C SER A 50 -19.02 -13.00 2.75
N SER A 51 -19.98 -12.76 1.86
CA SER A 51 -21.30 -12.23 2.23
C SER A 51 -22.04 -13.13 3.23
N GLY A 52 -21.84 -14.45 3.13
CA GLY A 52 -22.37 -15.46 4.04
C GLY A 52 -21.65 -15.52 5.39
N LYS A 53 -20.53 -14.81 5.55
CA LYS A 53 -19.65 -14.80 6.74
C LYS A 53 -19.08 -16.17 7.11
N ASP A 54 -19.17 -17.13 6.21
CA ASP A 54 -18.69 -18.50 6.32
C ASP A 54 -17.21 -18.64 5.95
N VAL A 55 -16.67 -17.70 5.17
CA VAL A 55 -15.27 -17.68 4.74
C VAL A 55 -14.65 -16.32 5.05
N ALA A 56 -13.46 -16.32 5.63
CA ALA A 56 -12.63 -15.13 5.77
C ALA A 56 -11.22 -15.43 5.27
N VAL A 57 -10.66 -14.50 4.49
CA VAL A 57 -9.29 -14.56 3.99
C VAL A 57 -8.51 -13.39 4.57
N LEU A 58 -7.32 -13.68 5.07
CA LEU A 58 -6.42 -12.69 5.63
C LEU A 58 -5.12 -12.70 4.85
N GLY A 59 -4.61 -11.50 4.53
CA GLY A 59 -3.31 -11.29 3.91
C GLY A 59 -2.51 -10.29 4.73
N TRP A 60 -1.23 -10.58 4.94
CA TRP A 60 -0.32 -9.74 5.74
C TRP A 60 0.93 -9.38 4.96
N ILE A 61 1.27 -8.09 4.98
CA ILE A 61 2.57 -7.59 4.55
C ILE A 61 3.20 -6.93 5.78
N PHE A 62 4.22 -7.60 6.33
CA PHE A 62 4.94 -7.10 7.50
C PHE A 62 5.80 -5.89 7.12
N LYS A 63 6.05 -5.00 8.09
CA LYS A 63 6.84 -3.77 7.89
C LYS A 63 8.20 -4.03 7.21
N ASP A 64 8.83 -5.17 7.49
CA ASP A 64 10.16 -5.52 6.99
C ASP A 64 10.15 -5.93 5.50
N ALA A 65 8.97 -6.21 4.94
CA ALA A 65 8.82 -6.46 3.50
C ALA A 65 8.78 -5.15 2.68
N PHE A 66 8.60 -4.00 3.33
CA PHE A 66 8.61 -2.71 2.66
C PHE A 66 10.02 -2.15 2.61
N ALA A 67 10.37 -1.50 1.49
CA ALA A 67 11.62 -0.75 1.39
C ALA A 67 11.59 0.49 2.31
N GLU A 68 10.41 1.09 2.49
CA GLU A 68 10.17 2.19 3.41
C GLU A 68 8.80 1.96 4.07
N TYR A 69 8.70 2.11 5.39
CA TYR A 69 7.43 2.03 6.10
C TYR A 69 7.38 3.09 7.20
N SER A 70 6.37 3.95 7.14
CA SER A 70 6.11 4.99 8.11
C SER A 70 4.66 4.95 8.52
N PHE A 71 4.42 4.78 9.82
CA PHE A 71 3.09 4.78 10.40
C PHE A 71 3.08 5.77 11.56
N HIS A 72 2.14 6.70 11.52
CA HIS A 72 1.92 7.67 12.59
C HIS A 72 0.46 7.58 13.04
N SER A 73 0.25 7.28 14.31
CA SER A 73 -1.07 7.32 14.96
C SER A 73 -0.98 8.21 16.19
N SER A 74 -2.04 8.98 16.47
CA SER A 74 -2.05 9.90 17.60
C SER A 74 -2.22 9.21 18.96
N ASN A 75 -2.79 8.00 18.99
CA ASN A 75 -3.21 7.31 20.21
C ASN A 75 -2.82 5.81 20.23
N ASP A 76 -1.80 5.40 19.47
CA ASP A 76 -1.49 3.97 19.21
C ASP A 76 -2.66 3.15 18.62
N GLU A 77 -3.66 3.83 18.06
CA GLU A 77 -4.78 3.19 17.39
C GLU A 77 -4.38 2.80 15.97
N ASP A 78 -4.82 1.60 15.57
CA ASP A 78 -4.69 1.11 14.20
C ASP A 78 -5.49 1.99 13.23
N LEU A 79 -4.92 2.25 12.05
CA LEU A 79 -5.61 2.95 10.97
C LEU A 79 -6.39 1.96 10.10
N VAL A 80 -7.71 2.04 10.12
CA VAL A 80 -8.59 1.17 9.34
C VAL A 80 -9.01 1.85 8.03
N LEU A 81 -8.73 1.20 6.91
CA LEU A 81 -8.98 1.65 5.55
C LEU A 81 -9.88 0.65 4.83
N LYS A 82 -10.73 1.14 3.93
CA LYS A 82 -11.54 0.30 3.04
C LYS A 82 -11.04 0.48 1.61
N LEU A 83 -10.44 -0.56 1.06
CA LEU A 83 -9.77 -0.51 -0.22
C LEU A 83 -10.63 -1.15 -1.32
N PRO A 84 -10.90 -0.46 -2.45
CA PRO A 84 -11.62 -1.05 -3.57
C PRO A 84 -10.68 -1.95 -4.38
N VAL A 85 -10.94 -3.26 -4.41
CA VAL A 85 -10.01 -4.25 -4.96
C VAL A 85 -9.84 -4.10 -6.47
N ALA A 86 -10.96 -4.07 -7.22
CA ALA A 86 -10.91 -4.04 -8.68
C ALA A 86 -10.20 -2.78 -9.24
N PRO A 87 -10.49 -1.55 -8.77
CA PRO A 87 -9.74 -0.37 -9.17
C PRO A 87 -8.26 -0.43 -8.81
N LEU A 88 -7.91 -0.93 -7.62
CA LEU A 88 -6.50 -1.05 -7.21
C LEU A 88 -5.75 -2.05 -8.09
N LEU A 89 -6.30 -3.24 -8.32
CA LEU A 89 -5.70 -4.22 -9.24
C LEU A 89 -5.57 -3.66 -10.65
N SER A 90 -6.55 -2.90 -11.13
CA SER A 90 -6.46 -2.23 -12.44
C SER A 90 -5.30 -1.23 -12.48
N CYS A 91 -5.13 -0.42 -11.44
CA CYS A 91 -4.00 0.51 -11.35
C CYS A 91 -2.64 -0.20 -11.29
N LEU A 92 -2.54 -1.30 -10.54
CA LEU A 92 -1.29 -2.05 -10.37
C LEU A 92 -0.89 -2.80 -11.64
N THR A 93 -1.86 -3.33 -12.39
CA THR A 93 -1.63 -4.09 -13.62
C THR A 93 -1.30 -3.22 -14.85
N ILE A 94 -1.59 -1.91 -14.81
CA ILE A 94 -1.14 -0.96 -15.84
C ILE A 94 0.39 -0.85 -15.86
N PHE A 95 1.02 -0.99 -14.69
CA PHE A 95 2.46 -0.94 -14.57
C PHE A 95 3.05 -2.34 -14.66
N THR A 96 4.33 -2.43 -15.04
CA THR A 96 5.05 -3.70 -14.97
C THR A 96 4.99 -4.23 -13.54
N GLU A 97 4.83 -5.54 -13.37
CA GLU A 97 4.80 -6.16 -12.04
C GLU A 97 5.99 -5.73 -11.18
N ARG A 98 7.16 -5.54 -11.80
CA ARG A 98 8.42 -5.07 -11.19
C ARG A 98 8.48 -3.58 -10.84
N ALA A 99 7.39 -2.84 -10.98
CA ALA A 99 7.37 -1.41 -10.68
C ALA A 99 7.40 -1.18 -9.16
N ALA A 100 8.17 -0.18 -8.73
CA ALA A 100 8.11 0.29 -7.36
C ALA A 100 6.78 1.02 -7.11
N LEU A 101 6.19 0.79 -5.94
CA LEU A 101 4.91 1.33 -5.53
C LEU A 101 5.06 2.17 -4.27
N MET A 102 4.51 3.37 -4.29
CA MET A 102 4.31 4.19 -3.09
C MET A 102 2.82 4.22 -2.75
N LEU A 103 2.47 3.71 -1.57
CA LEU A 103 1.14 3.84 -0.97
C LEU A 103 1.21 4.91 0.11
N SER A 104 0.34 5.90 0.05
CA SER A 104 0.21 6.89 1.13
C SER A 104 -1.25 7.15 1.46
N HIS A 105 -1.55 7.19 2.74
CA HIS A 105 -2.81 7.67 3.26
C HIS A 105 -2.53 8.80 4.25
N VAL A 106 -3.08 9.96 3.93
CA VAL A 106 -3.17 11.11 4.82
C VAL A 106 -4.65 11.32 5.10
N ALA A 107 -5.02 12.04 6.17
CA ALA A 107 -6.41 12.26 6.59
C ALA A 107 -7.39 12.82 5.51
N GLN A 108 -6.92 13.05 4.27
CA GLN A 108 -7.68 13.43 3.09
C GLN A 108 -7.90 12.30 2.05
N GLY A 109 -7.38 11.07 2.26
CA GLY A 109 -7.60 9.93 1.36
C GLY A 109 -6.35 9.06 1.11
N LEU A 110 -6.54 7.90 0.49
CA LEU A 110 -5.45 7.00 0.06
C LEU A 110 -5.05 7.30 -1.38
N THR A 111 -3.75 7.47 -1.62
CA THR A 111 -3.17 7.71 -2.94
C THR A 111 -2.09 6.67 -3.24
N CYS A 112 -2.09 6.17 -4.47
CA CYS A 112 -1.06 5.27 -4.99
C CYS A 112 -0.25 6.04 -6.03
N ARG A 113 1.07 6.12 -5.86
CA ARG A 113 1.98 6.78 -6.82
C ARG A 113 3.07 5.82 -7.25
N ASN A 114 3.34 5.76 -8.55
CA ASN A 114 4.54 5.11 -9.08
C ASN A 114 5.67 6.15 -9.03
N ARG A 115 6.67 5.96 -8.17
CA ARG A 115 7.83 6.83 -8.11
C ARG A 115 8.95 6.12 -8.88
N PRO A 116 9.36 6.62 -10.05
CA PRO A 116 10.48 6.02 -10.76
C PRO A 116 11.72 6.05 -9.85
N LEU A 117 12.42 4.92 -9.78
CA LEU A 117 13.73 4.82 -9.15
C LEU A 117 14.68 5.74 -9.91
N LEU A 118 14.80 6.99 -9.47
CA LEU A 118 15.88 7.85 -9.89
C LEU A 118 17.16 7.14 -9.43
N HIS A 119 17.84 6.48 -10.36
CA HIS A 119 19.22 6.08 -10.19
C HIS A 119 19.98 7.32 -9.72
N GLY A 120 20.64 7.20 -8.58
CA GLY A 120 21.32 8.32 -7.93
C GLY A 120 22.22 9.06 -8.91
N GLN A 121 21.82 10.27 -9.26
CA GLN A 121 22.78 11.31 -9.60
C GLN A 121 23.01 12.13 -8.35
N SER A 122 23.97 11.65 -7.54
CA SER A 122 24.73 12.51 -6.65
C SER A 122 25.54 13.46 -7.52
N HIS A 123 24.94 14.55 -7.96
CA HIS A 123 25.73 15.72 -8.35
C HIS A 123 26.14 16.41 -7.06
N ALA A 124 27.27 15.94 -6.54
CA ALA A 124 28.07 16.69 -5.59
C ALA A 124 28.36 18.07 -6.19
N ALA A 125 27.69 19.11 -5.70
CA ALA A 125 28.11 20.48 -5.91
C ALA A 125 29.34 20.76 -5.02
N SER A 126 30.46 20.12 -5.37
CA SER A 126 31.79 20.50 -4.94
C SER A 126 32.39 21.36 -6.04
N HIS A 127 32.21 22.68 -5.93
CA HIS A 127 33.13 23.63 -6.55
C HIS A 127 33.61 24.58 -5.47
N ARG A 128 34.61 24.08 -4.74
CA ARG A 128 35.63 24.92 -4.13
C ARG A 128 36.46 25.55 -5.26
N ARG A 129 36.74 26.85 -5.06
CA ARG A 129 38.03 27.56 -5.25
C ARG A 129 38.25 28.47 -6.48
N TYR A 130 38.53 29.71 -6.07
CA TYR A 130 39.59 30.65 -6.46
C TYR A 130 39.38 31.57 -7.68
N GLY A 131 39.62 32.85 -7.39
CA GLY A 131 39.48 34.02 -8.26
C GLY A 131 39.06 35.21 -7.40
#